data_AF-A0ABD1B2S5-F1
#
_entry.id   AF-A0ABD1B2S5-F1
#
_cell.length_a   1.000
_cell.length_b   1.000
_cell.length_c   1.000
_cell.angle_alpha   90.00
_cell.angle_beta   90.00
_cell.angle_gamma   90.00
#
_symmetry.space_group_name_H-M   'P 1'
#
loop_
_entity.id
_entity.type
_entity.pdbx_description
1 polymer ?
#
loop_
_entity_poly.entity_id
_entity_poly.type
_entity_poly.pdbx_seq_one_letter_code
_entity_poly.pdbx_strand_id
1 'polypeptide(L)'
;MRIFSHCLDNVKGGGIFAVGEIESPVVKTTPLVPDQVHYNVILKGIDVDGEPLDLPPSLASFGGNGGTIIDSGTTLAYLPQTL
;
A
#
# COMPACT_ATOMS: atom_id res chain seq x y z
N MET A 1 -3.93 -9.22 -19.99
CA MET A 1 -3.17 -8.66 -18.86
C MET A 1 -4.01 -7.56 -18.22
N ARG A 2 -4.17 -7.54 -16.90
CA ARG A 2 -4.96 -6.53 -16.18
C ARG A 2 -4.04 -5.83 -15.19
N ILE A 3 -3.36 -4.79 -15.67
CA ILE A 3 -2.36 -4.05 -14.91
C ILE A 3 -2.49 -2.57 -15.24
N PHE A 4 -2.25 -1.74 -14.24
CA PHE A 4 -2.12 -0.29 -14.39
C PHE A 4 -1.04 0.20 -13.44
N SER A 5 -0.57 1.43 -13.68
CA SER A 5 0.36 2.15 -12.82
C SER A 5 -0.18 3.54 -12.54
N HIS A 6 0.01 4.02 -11.31
CA HIS A 6 -0.45 5.33 -10.88
C HIS A 6 0.71 6.10 -10.25
N CYS A 7 1.07 7.22 -10.86
CA CYS A 7 2.07 8.15 -10.36
C CYS A 7 1.36 9.45 -9.97
N LEU A 8 1.29 9.76 -8.68
CA LEU A 8 0.65 10.97 -8.15
C LEU A 8 1.69 12.11 -8.06
N ASP A 9 1.33 13.31 -8.54
CA ASP A 9 2.15 14.52 -8.40
C ASP A 9 1.52 15.47 -7.39
N ASN A 10 2.13 15.60 -6.21
CA ASN A 10 1.69 16.49 -5.14
C ASN A 10 2.34 17.89 -5.19
N VAL A 11 3.25 18.16 -6.13
CA VAL A 11 3.93 19.45 -6.29
C VAL A 11 3.17 20.33 -7.27
N LYS A 12 2.81 19.78 -8.44
CA LYS A 12 2.05 20.50 -9.48
C LYS A 12 0.58 20.11 -9.51
N GLY A 13 0.20 19.06 -8.80
CA GLY A 13 -1.11 18.42 -8.89
C GLY A 13 -1.22 17.48 -10.09
N GLY A 14 -2.19 16.57 -10.04
CA GLY A 14 -2.42 15.57 -11.09
C GLY A 14 -1.48 14.36 -10.97
N GLY A 15 -0.95 13.91 -12.11
CA GLY A 15 -0.15 12.70 -12.19
C GLY A 15 -0.29 11.95 -13.52
N ILE A 16 0.15 10.70 -13.53
CA ILE A 16 0.03 9.77 -14.67
C ILE A 16 -0.74 8.54 -14.21
N PHE A 17 -1.79 8.19 -14.96
CA PHE A 17 -2.47 6.90 -14.86
C PHE A 17 -2.29 6.13 -16.16
N ALA A 18 -1.54 5.03 -16.11
CA ALA A 18 -1.21 4.22 -17.28
C ALA A 18 -1.87 2.85 -17.18
N VAL A 19 -2.50 2.39 -18.26
CA VAL A 19 -3.08 1.04 -18.36
C VAL A 19 -2.18 0.20 -19.26
N GLY A 20 -1.75 -0.95 -18.76
CA GLY A 20 -0.72 -1.77 -19.41
C GLY A 20 0.55 -1.88 -18.57
N GLU A 21 1.47 -2.71 -19.05
CA GLU A 21 2.79 -2.86 -18.44
C GLU A 21 3.66 -1.66 -18.78
N ILE A 22 4.43 -1.19 -17.80
CA ILE A 22 5.41 -0.13 -17.98
C ILE A 22 6.79 -0.77 -18.13
N GLU A 23 7.61 -0.25 -19.04
CA GLU A 23 8.99 -0.72 -19.22
C GLU A 23 9.97 -0.10 -18.22
N SER A 24 9.65 1.11 -17.73
CA SER A 24 10.50 1.88 -16.84
C SER A 24 9.65 2.83 -15.98
N PRO A 25 10.00 3.08 -14.70
CA PRO A 25 11.14 2.50 -13.99
C PRO A 25 10.91 1.05 -13.55
N VAL A 26 12.00 0.32 -13.25
CA VAL A 26 11.92 -0.98 -12.58
C VAL A 26 11.50 -0.75 -11.13
N VAL A 27 10.35 -1.29 -10.74
CA VAL A 27 9.77 -1.12 -9.40
C VAL A 27 10.06 -2.33 -8.51
N LYS A 28 10.23 -2.07 -7.21
CA LYS A 28 10.14 -3.14 -6.21
C LYS A 28 8.68 -3.56 -6.09
N THR A 29 8.43 -4.86 -5.95
CA THR A 29 7.09 -5.41 -5.87
C THR A 29 6.84 -6.10 -4.53
N THR A 30 5.57 -6.13 -4.13
CA THR A 30 5.08 -6.97 -3.04
C THR A 30 3.85 -7.72 -3.54
N PRO A 31 3.63 -8.98 -3.12
CA PRO A 31 2.42 -9.70 -3.47
C PRO A 31 1.17 -8.99 -2.93
N LEU A 32 0.13 -8.93 -3.77
CA LEU A 32 -1.22 -8.63 -3.30
C LEU A 32 -1.77 -9.84 -2.54
N VAL A 33 -2.56 -9.58 -1.50
CA VAL A 33 -3.31 -10.64 -0.80
C VAL A 33 -4.46 -11.11 -1.70
N PRO A 34 -4.56 -12.40 -2.02
CA PRO A 34 -5.63 -12.91 -2.88
C PRO A 34 -7.01 -12.79 -2.23
N ASP A 35 -8.04 -12.76 -3.08
CA ASP A 35 -9.45 -12.79 -2.67
C ASP A 35 -9.89 -11.66 -1.73
N GLN A 36 -9.24 -10.49 -1.82
CA GLN A 36 -9.61 -9.28 -1.09
C GLN A 36 -10.36 -8.28 -1.98
N VAL A 37 -11.21 -7.45 -1.36
CA VAL A 37 -12.00 -6.41 -2.05
C VAL A 37 -11.15 -5.21 -2.48
N HIS A 38 -10.08 -4.92 -1.74
CA HIS A 38 -9.16 -3.80 -2.02
C HIS A 38 -7.78 -4.30 -2.46
N TYR A 39 -6.88 -3.38 -2.81
CA TYR A 39 -5.48 -3.67 -3.05
C TYR A 39 -4.75 -3.90 -1.72
N ASN A 40 -4.98 -5.05 -1.12
CA ASN A 40 -4.41 -5.44 0.17
C ASN A 40 -2.97 -5.97 0.00
N VAL A 41 -2.09 -5.59 0.94
CA VAL A 41 -0.71 -6.06 1.04
C VAL A 41 -0.38 -6.49 2.47
N ILE A 42 0.71 -7.23 2.65
CA ILE A 42 1.20 -7.66 3.97
C ILE A 42 2.25 -6.68 4.48
N LEU A 43 1.90 -5.89 5.49
CA LEU A 43 2.85 -5.07 6.24
C LEU A 43 3.58 -5.95 7.27
N LYS A 44 4.91 -5.93 7.24
CA LYS A 44 5.76 -6.76 8.12
C LYS A 44 6.38 -5.98 9.28
N GLY A 45 6.46 -4.66 9.17
CA GLY A 45 7.12 -3.79 10.12
C GLY A 45 6.95 -2.33 9.73
N ILE A 46 7.11 -1.44 10.69
CA ILE A 46 7.18 0.01 10.51
C ILE A 46 8.41 0.45 11.30
N ASP A 47 9.29 1.22 10.66
CA ASP A 47 10.45 1.80 11.30
C ASP A 47 10.33 3.33 11.28
N VAL A 48 10.69 3.98 12.38
CA VAL A 48 10.78 5.44 12.49
C VAL A 48 12.23 5.79 12.75
N ASP A 49 12.86 6.48 11.80
CA ASP A 49 14.29 6.83 11.85
C ASP A 49 15.22 5.61 12.08
N GLY A 50 14.84 4.46 11.51
CA GLY A 50 15.58 3.21 11.65
C GLY A 50 15.28 2.41 12.93
N GLU A 51 14.46 2.95 13.83
CA GLU A 51 14.01 2.25 15.03
C GLU A 51 12.68 1.52 14.75
N PRO A 52 12.63 0.18 14.88
CA PRO A 52 11.43 -0.58 14.59
C PRO A 52 10.36 -0.36 15.67
N LEU A 53 9.12 -0.17 15.24
CA LEU A 53 7.96 -0.13 16.12
C LEU A 53 7.52 -1.56 16.48
N ASP A 54 7.18 -1.77 17.75
CA ASP A 54 6.53 -3.01 18.19
C ASP A 54 5.07 -2.96 17.75
N LEU A 55 4.67 -3.82 16.80
CA LEU A 55 3.35 -3.81 16.19
C LEU A 55 2.48 -4.95 16.73
N PRO A 56 1.20 -4.71 17.04
CA PRO A 56 0.32 -5.78 17.48
C PRO A 56 0.15 -6.83 16.38
N PRO A 57 0.15 -8.14 16.73
CA PRO A 57 -0.02 -9.22 15.76
C PRO A 57 -1.31 -9.12 14.91
N SER A 58 -2.32 -8.38 15.41
CA SER A 58 -3.58 -8.13 14.71
C SER A 58 -3.41 -7.34 13.42
N LEU A 59 -2.35 -6.55 13.26
CA LEU A 59 -2.04 -5.82 12.02
C LEU A 59 -1.73 -6.76 10.85
N ALA A 60 -1.15 -7.93 11.14
CA ALA A 60 -0.82 -8.95 10.15
C ALA A 60 -1.97 -9.94 9.90
N SER A 61 -3.11 -9.78 10.57
CA SER A 61 -4.26 -10.67 10.43
C SER A 61 -5.14 -10.26 9.24
N PHE A 62 -5.48 -11.24 8.39
CA PHE A 62 -6.37 -11.08 7.24
C PHE A 62 -7.69 -11.84 7.48
N GLY A 63 -8.82 -11.27 7.04
CA GLY A 63 -10.16 -11.86 7.21
C GLY A 63 -11.12 -11.11 8.15
N GLY A 64 -10.77 -9.90 8.60
CA GLY A 64 -11.58 -9.03 9.47
C GLY A 64 -11.23 -7.54 9.29
N ASN A 65 -11.32 -6.74 10.36
CA ASN A 65 -10.93 -5.30 10.38
C ASN A 65 -9.40 -5.05 10.32
N GLY A 66 -8.61 -6.02 9.86
CA GLY A 66 -7.14 -5.99 9.84
C GLY A 66 -6.56 -5.94 8.43
N GLY A 67 -5.26 -5.69 8.34
CA GLY A 67 -4.50 -5.64 7.08
C GLY A 67 -4.20 -4.22 6.59
N THR A 68 -3.41 -4.15 5.52
CA THR A 68 -2.95 -2.90 4.93
C THR A 68 -3.47 -2.77 3.50
N ILE A 69 -4.07 -1.62 3.18
CA ILE A 69 -4.58 -1.32 1.84
C ILE A 69 -3.76 -0.20 1.19
N ILE A 70 -3.64 -0.27 -0.13
CA ILE A 70 -3.16 0.84 -0.95
C ILE A 70 -4.39 1.54 -1.53
N ASP A 71 -4.62 2.79 -1.13
CA ASP A 71 -5.79 3.57 -1.48
C ASP A 71 -5.41 4.98 -1.92
N SER A 72 -5.58 5.28 -3.21
CA SER A 72 -5.37 6.63 -3.75
C SER A 72 -6.54 7.57 -3.50
N GLY A 73 -7.66 7.07 -2.95
CA GLY A 73 -8.86 7.83 -2.63
C GLY A 73 -8.79 8.59 -1.29
N THR A 74 -7.74 8.37 -0.49
CA THR A 74 -7.52 9.03 0.80
C THR A 74 -6.30 9.95 0.76
N THR A 75 -6.36 11.06 1.49
CA THR A 75 -5.27 12.06 1.55
C THR A 75 -4.18 11.70 2.56
N LEU A 76 -4.55 11.01 3.64
CA LEU A 76 -3.66 10.67 4.74
C LEU A 76 -3.55 9.15 4.89
N ALA A 77 -2.40 8.69 5.37
CA ALA A 77 -2.26 7.32 5.85
C ALA A 77 -2.96 7.18 7.21
N TYR A 78 -3.86 6.21 7.31
CA TYR A 78 -4.54 5.88 8.55
C TYR A 78 -3.86 4.68 9.21
N LEU A 79 -3.56 4.83 10.49
CA LEU A 79 -3.00 3.77 11.33
C LEU A 79 -4.06 3.37 12.36
N PRO A 80 -4.07 2.10 12.82
CA PRO A 80 -4.93 1.72 13.93
C PRO A 80 -4.60 2.56 15.17
N GLN A 81 -5.60 2.77 16.02
CA GLN A 81 -5.45 3.55 17.24
C GLN A 81 -4.42 2.95 18.21
N THR A 82 -4.26 1.63 18.17
CA THR A 82 -3.22 0.90 18.89
C THR A 82 -2.21 0.38 17.88
N LEU A 83 -1.07 1.06 17.84
CA LEU A 83 0.19 0.58 17.26
C LEU A 83 1.06 -0.02 18.35
#